data_AF-A0AAE0JKG5-F1
#
_entry.id   AF-A0AAE0JKG5-F1
#
_cell.length_a   1.000
_cell.length_b   1.000
_cell.length_c   1.000
_cell.angle_alpha   90.00
_cell.angle_beta   90.00
_cell.angle_gamma   90.00
#
_symmetry.space_group_name_H-M   'P 1'
#
loop_
_entity.id
_entity.type
_entity.pdbx_description
1 polymer ?
#
loop_
_entity_poly.entity_id
_entity_poly.type
_entity_poly.pdbx_seq_one_letter_code
_entity_poly.pdbx_strand_id
1 'polypeptide(L)'
;MPHPSYDHHALDGEESDDDDQHSISLDDKEPLNQENPPPARSYSKIRLCLAIVVILSFALILISFLNHVLSQSKDSPEVSHHQSLEDCGLSPTSARQSNCVFDPVLMGWVPIRCHDADLASEFLSRKELGVFYRDEDHNSTMLLEEVMAGEWEYVCLVGVSGFALYV
;
A
#
# COMPACT_ATOMS: atom_id res chain seq x y z
N MET A 1 -2.37 28.92 -27.41
CA MET A 1 -3.71 28.50 -26.95
C MET A 1 -4.06 29.36 -25.74
N PRO A 2 -5.03 30.29 -25.86
CA PRO A 2 -5.53 31.12 -24.76
C PRO A 2 -6.86 30.58 -24.17
N HIS A 3 -7.09 30.90 -22.90
CA HIS A 3 -8.30 30.60 -22.10
C HIS A 3 -9.58 31.27 -22.64
N PRO A 4 -10.76 30.78 -22.20
CA PRO A 4 -11.64 31.59 -21.34
C PRO A 4 -12.26 30.72 -20.20
N SER A 5 -12.45 31.12 -18.93
CA SER A 5 -13.00 32.31 -18.26
C SER A 5 -14.50 32.57 -18.49
N TYR A 6 -15.30 32.13 -17.50
CA TYR A 6 -16.56 32.66 -16.92
C TYR A 6 -17.66 33.25 -17.80
N ASP A 7 -18.93 32.86 -17.56
CA ASP A 7 -19.89 33.77 -16.90
C ASP A 7 -21.21 33.13 -16.42
N HIS A 8 -21.79 33.81 -15.44
CA HIS A 8 -23.05 33.55 -14.72
C HIS A 8 -24.30 33.72 -15.59
N HIS A 9 -25.35 32.94 -15.32
CA HIS A 9 -26.73 33.39 -15.50
C HIS A 9 -27.63 32.88 -14.36
N ALA A 10 -28.10 33.85 -13.57
CA ALA A 10 -29.25 33.77 -12.69
C ALA A 10 -30.54 33.84 -13.52
N LEU A 11 -31.59 33.16 -13.04
CA LEU A 11 -32.98 33.51 -13.31
C LEU A 11 -33.77 33.31 -12.01
N ASP A 12 -34.05 34.44 -11.35
CA ASP A 12 -35.10 34.62 -10.37
C ASP A 12 -36.41 35.03 -11.08
N GLY A 13 -37.52 34.80 -10.39
CA GLY A 13 -38.89 35.24 -10.70
C GLY A 13 -39.87 34.18 -10.19
N GLU A 14 -40.90 34.44 -9.38
CA GLU A 14 -41.64 35.63 -8.96
C GLU A 14 -42.38 35.19 -7.66
N GLU A 15 -42.37 35.96 -6.57
CA GLU A 15 -43.36 37.01 -6.19
C GLU A 15 -44.59 36.49 -5.44
N SER A 16 -44.81 36.94 -4.21
CA SER A 16 -45.96 37.80 -3.87
C SER A 16 -45.87 38.30 -2.42
N ASP A 17 -46.23 39.57 -2.30
CA ASP A 17 -46.46 40.34 -1.08
C ASP A 17 -47.50 39.72 -0.13
N ASP A 18 -47.45 40.11 1.15
CA ASP A 18 -48.62 40.69 1.85
C ASP A 18 -48.21 41.14 3.27
N ASP A 19 -48.13 42.47 3.43
CA ASP A 19 -48.26 43.15 4.72
C ASP A 19 -49.71 43.02 5.22
N ASP A 20 -49.92 42.74 6.51
CA ASP A 20 -50.76 43.62 7.35
C ASP A 20 -50.90 43.15 8.80
N GLN A 21 -50.92 44.15 9.66
CA GLN A 21 -50.84 44.08 11.11
C GLN A 21 -52.24 44.18 11.74
N HIS A 22 -52.67 43.20 12.52
CA HIS A 22 -53.71 43.45 13.53
C HIS A 22 -53.62 42.51 14.74
N SER A 23 -53.19 43.07 15.87
CA SER A 23 -53.45 42.59 17.23
C SER A 23 -54.95 42.34 17.43
N ILE A 24 -55.37 41.37 18.25
CA ILE A 24 -56.47 41.49 19.24
C ILE A 24 -56.41 40.30 20.22
N SER A 25 -56.77 40.66 21.45
CA SER A 25 -56.89 40.03 22.76
C SER A 25 -57.14 38.52 22.94
N LEU A 26 -56.60 38.11 24.08
CA LEU A 26 -56.84 36.93 24.89
C LEU A 26 -58.30 36.71 25.30
N ASP A 27 -58.53 35.45 25.68
CA ASP A 27 -59.54 34.92 26.60
C ASP A 27 -60.98 34.79 26.07
N ASP A 28 -61.39 33.55 25.77
CA ASP A 28 -62.27 32.83 26.70
C ASP A 28 -62.51 31.35 26.32
N LYS A 29 -62.10 30.49 27.26
CA LYS A 29 -62.76 29.29 27.78
C LYS A 29 -63.02 28.04 26.91
N GLU A 30 -62.24 27.03 27.26
CA GLU A 30 -62.35 25.58 27.07
C GLU A 30 -63.77 24.99 27.19
N PRO A 31 -64.09 23.97 26.38
CA PRO A 31 -64.47 22.69 26.98
C PRO A 31 -63.55 21.55 26.52
N LEU A 32 -63.01 20.83 27.51
CA LEU A 32 -62.10 19.69 27.40
C LEU A 32 -62.70 18.60 26.49
N ASN A 33 -62.43 18.65 25.19
CA ASN A 33 -62.62 17.50 24.32
C ASN A 33 -61.30 16.75 24.23
N GLN A 34 -61.37 15.49 24.63
CA GLN A 34 -60.29 14.58 24.92
C GLN A 34 -59.50 14.26 23.65
N GLU A 35 -58.46 15.04 23.39
CA GLU A 35 -57.44 14.68 22.42
C GLU A 35 -56.59 13.57 23.07
N ASN A 36 -56.74 12.34 22.58
CA ASN A 36 -55.86 11.25 22.95
C ASN A 36 -54.42 11.72 22.72
N PRO A 37 -53.51 11.64 23.72
CA PRO A 37 -52.13 12.02 23.47
C PRO A 37 -51.60 11.19 22.29
N PRO A 38 -50.81 11.77 21.37
CA PRO A 38 -50.16 11.01 20.33
C PRO A 38 -49.44 9.84 21.00
N PRO A 39 -49.47 8.62 20.44
CA PRO A 39 -48.84 7.48 21.08
C PRO A 39 -47.40 7.88 21.37
N ALA A 40 -47.04 7.93 22.65
CA ALA A 40 -45.67 8.09 23.10
C ALA A 40 -44.92 6.82 22.69
N ARG A 41 -44.71 6.65 21.39
CA ARG A 41 -43.92 5.58 20.81
C ARG A 41 -42.55 5.75 21.41
N SER A 42 -42.07 4.66 21.99
CA SER A 42 -40.95 4.59 22.91
C SER A 42 -39.64 5.04 22.24
N TYR A 43 -39.47 6.35 22.07
CA TYR A 43 -38.22 6.96 21.62
C TYR A 43 -37.09 6.66 22.61
N SER A 44 -37.43 6.38 23.87
CA SER A 44 -36.48 5.92 24.90
C SER A 44 -35.89 4.55 24.57
N LYS A 45 -36.70 3.57 24.14
CA LYS A 45 -36.19 2.25 23.72
C LYS A 45 -35.42 2.34 22.40
N ILE A 46 -35.88 3.16 21.45
CA ILE A 46 -35.17 3.36 20.18
C ILE A 46 -33.83 4.07 20.41
N ARG A 47 -33.78 5.13 21.22
CA ARG A 47 -32.53 5.81 21.59
C ARG A 47 -31.58 4.89 22.37
N LEU A 48 -32.11 4.04 23.25
CA LEU A 48 -31.32 3.03 23.96
C LEU A 48 -30.76 1.99 22.98
N CYS A 49 -31.56 1.48 22.05
CA CYS A 49 -31.09 0.56 21.01
C CYS A 49 -30.04 1.21 20.12
N LEU A 50 -30.23 2.45 19.68
CA LEU A 50 -29.26 3.19 18.88
C LEU A 50 -27.96 3.42 19.66
N ALA A 51 -28.03 3.81 20.93
CA ALA A 51 -26.86 3.96 21.78
C ALA A 51 -26.10 2.64 21.95
N ILE A 52 -26.80 1.53 22.18
CA ILE A 52 -26.19 0.20 22.27
C ILE A 52 -25.52 -0.18 20.95
N VAL A 53 -26.17 0.04 19.81
CA VAL A 53 -25.59 -0.26 18.48
C VAL A 53 -24.32 0.57 18.23
N VAL A 54 -24.33 1.86 18.57
CA VAL A 54 -23.16 2.74 18.43
C VAL A 54 -22.01 2.33 19.36
N ILE A 55 -22.32 1.94 20.59
CA ILE A 55 -21.30 1.47 21.55
C ILE A 55 -20.72 0.14 21.08
N LEU A 56 -21.54 -0.79 20.61
CA LEU A 56 -21.09 -2.08 20.09
C LEU A 56 -20.25 -1.91 18.83
N SER A 57 -20.64 -1.04 17.89
CA SER A 57 -19.86 -0.78 16.69
C SER A 57 -18.51 -0.14 17.02
N PHE A 58 -18.48 0.83 17.94
CA PHE A 58 -17.24 1.44 18.40
C PHE A 58 -16.33 0.44 19.13
N ALA A 59 -16.89 -0.42 19.98
CA ALA A 59 -16.15 -1.48 20.65
C ALA A 59 -15.55 -2.49 19.64
N LEU A 60 -16.29 -2.89 18.62
CA LEU A 60 -15.79 -3.79 17.57
C LEU A 60 -14.66 -3.14 16.77
N ILE A 61 -14.78 -1.85 16.43
CA ILE A 61 -13.72 -1.10 15.73
C ILE A 61 -12.48 -1.00 16.62
N LEU A 62 -12.64 -0.69 17.91
CA LEU A 62 -11.52 -0.65 18.85
C LEU A 62 -10.84 -2.01 19.01
N ILE A 63 -11.62 -3.09 19.15
CA ILE A 63 -11.07 -4.45 19.24
C ILE A 63 -10.31 -4.80 17.96
N SER A 64 -10.87 -4.47 16.78
CA SER A 64 -10.20 -4.69 15.50
C SER A 64 -8.91 -3.87 15.38
N PHE A 65 -8.92 -2.61 15.82
CA PHE A 65 -7.75 -1.73 15.80
C PHE A 65 -6.68 -2.19 16.78
N LEU A 66 -7.05 -2.57 18.00
CA LEU A 66 -6.14 -3.14 18.99
C LEU A 66 -5.55 -4.46 18.48
N ASN A 67 -6.36 -5.33 17.89
CA ASN A 67 -5.86 -6.54 17.22
C ASN A 67 -4.92 -6.19 16.07
N HIS A 68 -5.20 -5.16 15.26
CA HIS A 68 -4.31 -4.74 14.18
C HIS A 68 -3.00 -4.12 14.68
N VAL A 69 -3.01 -3.38 15.79
CA VAL A 69 -1.79 -2.83 16.42
C VAL A 69 -0.99 -3.92 17.12
N LEU A 70 -1.67 -4.86 17.80
CA LEU A 70 -1.06 -6.06 18.39
C LEU A 70 -0.58 -7.05 17.33
N SER A 71 -1.23 -7.11 16.17
CA SER A 71 -0.82 -7.86 14.99
C SER A 71 0.34 -7.17 14.31
N GLN A 72 0.36 -5.84 14.14
CA GLN A 72 1.54 -5.13 13.62
C GLN A 72 2.78 -5.31 14.51
N SER A 73 2.59 -5.48 15.82
CA SER A 73 3.69 -5.82 16.73
C SER A 73 4.06 -7.31 16.73
N LYS A 74 3.22 -8.17 16.15
CA LYS A 74 3.46 -9.59 15.86
C LYS A 74 3.78 -9.90 14.39
N ASP A 75 3.66 -8.89 13.51
CA ASP A 75 4.01 -8.86 12.10
C ASP A 75 5.35 -8.12 11.92
N SER A 76 6.22 -8.12 12.94
CA SER A 76 7.59 -8.47 12.58
C SER A 76 7.44 -9.86 11.97
N PRO A 77 7.80 -10.10 10.70
CA PRO A 77 7.87 -11.46 10.24
C PRO A 77 8.79 -12.13 11.25
N GLU A 78 8.20 -12.98 12.09
CA GLU A 78 8.90 -14.11 12.64
C GLU A 78 9.42 -14.76 11.38
N VAL A 79 10.66 -14.40 11.02
CA VAL A 79 11.53 -15.20 10.19
C VAL A 79 11.53 -16.48 10.97
N SER A 80 10.56 -17.33 10.63
CA SER A 80 10.55 -18.70 11.02
C SER A 80 11.95 -19.10 10.61
N HIS A 81 12.78 -19.41 11.60
CA HIS A 81 14.04 -20.10 11.38
C HIS A 81 13.63 -21.47 10.80
N HIS A 82 13.15 -21.45 9.55
CA HIS A 82 13.36 -22.50 8.61
C HIS A 82 14.86 -22.67 8.67
N GLN A 83 15.27 -23.71 9.38
CA GLN A 83 16.66 -24.05 9.56
C GLN A 83 17.31 -24.01 8.17
N SER A 84 18.21 -23.04 8.01
CA SER A 84 19.21 -22.97 6.96
C SER A 84 18.69 -23.22 5.54
N LEU A 85 18.09 -22.20 4.92
CA LEU A 85 18.52 -21.95 3.54
C LEU A 85 20.03 -21.68 3.68
N GLU A 86 20.87 -22.62 3.22
CA GLU A 86 22.33 -22.51 3.32
C GLU A 86 22.76 -21.07 3.02
N ASP A 87 23.33 -20.39 4.01
CA ASP A 87 23.68 -18.97 3.90
C ASP A 87 25.02 -18.85 3.18
N CYS A 88 25.04 -18.12 2.06
CA CYS A 88 26.27 -17.84 1.32
C CYS A 88 27.06 -16.67 1.91
N GLY A 89 26.53 -15.99 2.93
CA GLY A 89 27.14 -14.82 3.53
C GLY A 89 27.20 -13.62 2.58
N LEU A 90 27.91 -12.58 3.03
CA LEU A 90 27.92 -11.25 2.38
C LEU A 90 29.20 -10.96 1.58
N SER A 91 30.07 -11.96 1.37
CA SER A 91 31.31 -11.76 0.61
C SER A 91 31.64 -12.98 -0.25
N PRO A 92 32.34 -12.80 -1.39
CA PRO A 92 32.79 -13.91 -2.23
C PRO A 92 33.58 -14.97 -1.46
N THR A 93 34.42 -14.55 -0.52
CA THR A 93 35.19 -15.45 0.34
C THR A 93 34.27 -16.29 1.23
N SER A 94 33.29 -15.67 1.90
CA SER A 94 32.33 -16.38 2.75
C SER A 94 31.46 -17.34 1.96
N ALA A 95 31.05 -16.96 0.74
CA ALA A 95 30.22 -17.78 -0.14
C ALA A 95 30.96 -19.04 -0.58
N ARG A 96 32.22 -18.90 -1.03
CA ARG A 96 33.06 -20.05 -1.40
C ARG A 96 33.32 -20.97 -0.21
N GLN A 97 33.56 -20.40 0.98
CA GLN A 97 33.72 -21.18 2.22
C GLN A 97 32.45 -21.95 2.61
N SER A 98 31.27 -21.40 2.25
CA SER A 98 29.96 -22.00 2.48
C SER A 98 29.50 -22.91 1.34
N ASN A 99 30.39 -23.25 0.40
CA ASN A 99 30.12 -24.10 -0.76
C ASN A 99 28.98 -23.57 -1.66
N CYS A 100 28.88 -22.25 -1.77
CA CYS A 100 28.01 -21.58 -2.71
C CYS A 100 28.69 -21.34 -4.06
N VAL A 101 27.87 -21.14 -5.09
CA VAL A 101 28.30 -20.85 -6.46
C VAL A 101 27.72 -19.50 -6.87
N PHE A 102 28.47 -18.75 -7.66
CA PHE A 102 27.98 -17.51 -8.24
C PHE A 102 27.05 -17.81 -9.41
N ASP A 103 25.82 -17.31 -9.33
CA ASP A 103 24.80 -17.45 -10.37
C ASP A 103 24.72 -16.17 -11.22
N PRO A 104 25.06 -16.22 -12.52
CA PRO A 104 25.04 -15.04 -13.39
C PRO A 104 23.63 -14.60 -13.79
N VAL A 105 22.61 -15.45 -13.62
CA VAL A 105 21.22 -15.10 -13.91
C VAL A 105 20.67 -14.24 -12.77
N LEU A 106 21.03 -14.59 -11.54
CA LEU A 106 20.64 -13.87 -10.33
C LEU A 106 21.64 -12.79 -9.93
N MET A 107 22.81 -12.75 -10.59
CA MET A 107 23.93 -11.87 -10.26
C MET A 107 24.31 -11.93 -8.77
N GLY A 108 24.39 -13.14 -8.21
CA GLY A 108 24.61 -13.33 -6.77
C GLY A 108 25.04 -14.74 -6.38
N TRP A 109 25.42 -14.91 -5.11
CA TRP A 109 25.85 -16.20 -4.57
C TRP A 109 24.66 -17.02 -4.11
N VAL A 110 24.57 -18.26 -4.59
CA VAL A 110 23.50 -19.19 -4.22
C VAL A 110 24.06 -20.55 -3.81
N PRO A 111 23.33 -21.29 -2.95
CA PRO A 111 23.68 -22.67 -2.67
C PRO A 111 23.65 -23.52 -3.94
N ILE A 112 24.53 -24.53 -4.05
CA ILE A 112 24.63 -25.39 -5.24
C ILE A 112 23.27 -25.98 -5.65
N ARG A 113 22.43 -26.36 -4.68
CA ARG A 113 21.09 -26.92 -4.94
C ARG A 113 20.11 -25.95 -5.60
N CYS A 114 20.39 -24.64 -5.49
CA CYS A 114 19.60 -23.57 -6.08
C CYS A 114 20.16 -23.09 -7.41
N HIS A 115 21.38 -23.50 -7.78
CA HIS A 115 22.00 -23.09 -9.02
C HIS A 115 21.46 -23.90 -10.19
N ASP A 116 20.88 -23.22 -11.17
CA ASP A 116 20.45 -23.81 -12.44
C ASP A 116 21.56 -23.61 -13.49
N ALA A 117 22.42 -24.62 -13.62
CA ALA A 117 23.56 -24.56 -14.52
C ALA A 117 23.17 -24.47 -16.00
N ASP A 118 22.04 -25.08 -16.39
CA ASP A 118 21.56 -25.04 -17.77
C ASP A 118 21.09 -23.63 -18.10
N LEU A 119 20.28 -23.03 -17.23
CA LEU A 119 19.83 -21.65 -17.37
C LEU A 119 20.99 -20.66 -17.33
N ALA A 120 21.96 -20.84 -16.43
CA ALA A 120 23.16 -20.02 -16.38
C ALA A 120 23.97 -20.11 -17.68
N SER A 121 24.13 -21.32 -18.22
CA SER A 121 24.82 -21.52 -19.51
C SER A 121 24.07 -20.86 -20.67
N GLU A 122 22.74 -20.94 -20.69
CA GLU A 122 21.91 -20.30 -21.70
C GLU A 122 22.03 -18.77 -21.60
N PHE A 123 21.93 -18.22 -20.40
CA PHE A 123 22.07 -16.79 -20.12
C PHE A 123 23.41 -16.26 -20.64
N LEU A 124 24.51 -16.96 -20.33
CA LEU A 124 25.86 -16.59 -20.79
C LEU A 124 26.07 -16.78 -22.30
N SER A 125 25.29 -17.65 -22.96
CA SER A 125 25.39 -17.88 -24.41
C SER A 125 24.69 -16.81 -25.26
N ARG A 126 23.79 -16.03 -24.65
CA ARG A 126 23.02 -14.99 -25.34
C ARG A 126 23.91 -13.78 -25.64
N LYS A 127 24.13 -13.50 -26.94
CA LYS A 127 24.93 -12.36 -27.41
C LYS A 127 24.40 -10.99 -26.94
N GLU A 128 23.11 -10.91 -26.63
CA GLU A 128 22.43 -9.68 -26.21
C GLU A 128 22.73 -9.27 -24.76
N LEU A 129 23.20 -10.20 -23.93
CA LEU A 129 23.61 -9.97 -22.53
C LEU A 129 25.14 -9.90 -22.41
N GLY A 130 25.84 -10.06 -23.55
CA GLY A 130 27.19 -10.61 -23.62
C GLY A 130 28.34 -9.67 -23.29
N VAL A 131 28.09 -8.47 -22.75
CA VAL A 131 29.16 -7.58 -22.32
C VAL A 131 28.81 -6.94 -20.98
N PHE A 132 29.64 -7.28 -20.00
CA PHE A 132 29.65 -6.71 -18.66
C PHE A 132 30.67 -5.57 -18.65
N TYR A 133 30.38 -4.51 -17.90
CA TYR A 133 31.25 -3.35 -17.80
C TYR A 133 31.50 -2.97 -16.35
N ARG A 134 32.69 -2.43 -16.10
CA ARG A 134 33.07 -1.88 -14.78
C ARG A 134 32.51 -0.49 -14.54
N ASP A 135 32.13 0.21 -15.61
CA ASP A 135 31.68 1.59 -15.59
C ASP A 135 30.35 1.76 -16.31
N GLU A 136 29.58 2.77 -15.87
CA GLU A 136 28.29 3.15 -16.44
C GLU A 136 28.41 3.69 -17.87
N ASP A 137 29.57 4.25 -18.23
CA ASP A 137 29.85 4.76 -19.57
C ASP A 137 30.11 3.64 -20.59
N HIS A 138 30.15 2.38 -20.14
CA HIS A 138 30.41 1.17 -20.93
C HIS A 138 31.75 1.23 -21.71
N ASN A 139 32.78 1.83 -21.11
CA ASN A 139 34.09 2.01 -21.74
C ASN A 139 35.10 0.92 -21.35
N SER A 140 34.88 0.25 -20.21
CA SER A 140 35.74 -0.80 -19.66
C SER A 140 34.97 -2.12 -19.53
N THR A 141 35.21 -3.04 -20.46
CA THR A 141 34.59 -4.37 -20.47
C THR A 141 35.22 -5.30 -19.44
N MET A 142 34.41 -6.12 -18.79
CA MET A 142 34.85 -7.19 -17.89
C MET A 142 34.91 -8.53 -18.63
N LEU A 143 35.88 -9.35 -18.25
CA LEU A 143 35.95 -10.74 -18.70
C LEU A 143 34.92 -11.59 -17.97
N LEU A 144 34.44 -12.66 -18.59
CA LEU A 144 33.45 -13.54 -17.98
C LEU A 144 33.97 -14.14 -16.67
N GLU A 145 35.23 -14.59 -16.61
CA GLU A 145 35.81 -15.11 -15.38
C GLU A 145 35.86 -14.07 -14.25
N GLU A 146 36.01 -12.79 -14.60
CA GLU A 146 36.03 -11.70 -13.63
C GLU A 146 34.63 -11.45 -13.06
N VAL A 147 33.61 -11.47 -13.92
CA VAL A 147 32.21 -11.36 -13.52
C VAL A 147 31.85 -12.52 -12.60
N MET A 148 32.17 -13.74 -13.00
CA MET A 148 31.88 -14.97 -12.26
C MET A 148 32.67 -15.09 -10.96
N ALA A 149 33.76 -14.34 -10.80
CA ALA A 149 34.46 -14.25 -9.53
C ALA A 149 33.61 -13.54 -8.46
N GLY A 150 32.70 -12.65 -8.85
CA GLY A 150 31.85 -11.88 -7.94
C GLY A 150 32.63 -10.90 -7.06
N GLU A 151 33.87 -10.54 -7.42
CA GLU A 151 34.76 -9.68 -6.64
C GLU A 151 34.65 -8.20 -7.04
N TRP A 152 33.41 -7.73 -7.20
CA TRP A 152 33.07 -6.38 -7.63
C TRP A 152 31.90 -5.86 -6.79
N GLU A 153 31.82 -4.54 -6.61
CA GLU A 153 30.73 -3.91 -5.85
C GLU A 153 29.48 -3.72 -6.72
N TYR A 154 29.69 -3.45 -8.01
CA TYR A 154 28.63 -3.38 -9.02
C TYR A 154 29.17 -3.84 -10.37
N VAL A 155 28.26 -4.24 -11.25
CA VAL A 155 28.55 -4.55 -12.64
C VAL A 155 27.45 -4.01 -13.54
N CYS A 156 27.85 -3.40 -14.65
CA CYS A 156 26.93 -2.82 -15.62
C CYS A 156 26.67 -3.82 -16.75
N LEU A 157 25.39 -4.08 -17.02
CA LEU A 157 24.93 -4.95 -18.11
C LEU A 157 24.34 -4.11 -19.23
N VAL A 158 24.81 -4.31 -20.46
CA VAL A 158 24.16 -3.71 -21.63
C VAL A 158 23.04 -4.65 -22.09
N GLY A 159 21.86 -4.49 -21.48
CA GLY A 159 20.60 -5.07 -21.92
C GLY A 159 19.58 -3.95 -22.10
N VAL A 160 18.71 -4.06 -23.09
CA VAL A 160 17.71 -3.05 -23.49
C VAL A 160 17.15 -2.24 -22.30
N SER A 161 17.60 -0.99 -22.18
CA SER A 161 17.37 -0.05 -21.07
C SER A 161 18.25 -0.32 -19.84
N GLY A 162 19.27 0.53 -19.64
CA GLY A 162 20.31 0.38 -18.63
C GLY A 162 19.77 0.29 -17.20
N PHE A 163 19.89 -0.90 -16.62
CA PHE A 163 19.79 -1.11 -15.18
C PHE A 163 21.19 -1.39 -14.64
N ALA A 164 21.66 -0.53 -13.73
CA ALA A 164 22.76 -0.88 -12.83
C ALA A 164 22.21 -1.87 -11.80
N LEU A 165 22.83 -3.05 -11.70
CA LEU A 165 22.51 -4.01 -10.65
C LEU A 165 23.48 -3.79 -9.48
N TYR A 166 22.91 -3.34 -8.37
CA TYR A 166 23.62 -3.25 -7.09
C TYR A 166 23.45 -4.59 -6.38
N VAL A 167 24.56 -5.19 -5.95
CA VAL A 167 24.61 -6.46 -5.22
C VAL A 167 24.74 -6.21 -3.72
#